data_AF-A0A832UHB1-F1
#
_entry.id   AF-A0A832UHB1-F1
#
_cell.length_a   1.000
_cell.length_b   1.000
_cell.length_c   1.000
_cell.angle_alpha   90.00
_cell.angle_beta   90.00
_cell.angle_gamma   90.00
#
_symmetry.space_group_name_H-M   'P 1'
#
loop_
_entity.id
_entity.type
_entity.pdbx_description
1 polymer ?
#
loop_
_entity_poly.entity_id
_entity_poly.type
_entity_poly.pdbx_seq_one_letter_code
_entity_poly.pdbx_strand_id
1 'polypeptide(L)'
;MAKKKSGKNTSNKTKKRIFTLAMAVFICVVVAGVYVGTKPSVKVQPVAPATGLLIETRPILTDAVFTGEVAEAYRIAAEIPKVLDSLFCYCYCKKNHNHKTLLTCYTNKHGSKCDICLNEVFYAYDLYNQGKTLDEIVIAVDKKFYRPFRRT
;
A
#
# COMPACT_ATOMS: atom_id res chain seq x y z
N MET A 1 22.60 51.96 -62.86
CA MET A 1 23.34 50.84 -62.24
C MET A 1 22.74 50.53 -60.86
N ALA A 2 22.59 49.23 -60.58
CA ALA A 2 22.38 48.51 -59.30
C ALA A 2 21.46 49.09 -58.20
N LYS A 3 20.30 48.48 -57.89
CA LYS A 3 19.97 47.22 -57.16
C LYS A 3 19.82 47.37 -55.62
N LYS A 4 18.55 47.53 -55.22
CA LYS A 4 17.81 47.03 -54.04
C LYS A 4 18.58 46.05 -53.12
N LYS A 5 18.41 46.20 -51.79
CA LYS A 5 18.10 45.06 -50.89
C LYS A 5 17.57 45.50 -49.50
N SER A 6 16.26 45.33 -49.35
CA SER A 6 15.53 45.22 -48.08
C SER A 6 15.44 43.73 -47.71
N GLY A 7 15.54 43.39 -46.42
CA GLY A 7 15.14 42.09 -45.88
C GLY A 7 16.13 41.39 -44.96
N LYS A 8 16.09 41.69 -43.65
CA LYS A 8 16.75 40.83 -42.62
C LYS A 8 15.96 40.68 -41.30
N ASN A 9 14.76 41.28 -41.18
CA ASN A 9 14.06 41.39 -39.89
C ASN A 9 13.06 40.24 -39.59
N THR A 10 12.75 39.38 -40.58
CA THR A 10 11.74 38.33 -40.45
C THR A 10 12.27 37.03 -39.82
N SER A 11 13.54 36.70 -40.02
CA SER A 11 14.17 35.46 -39.54
C SER A 11 14.27 35.38 -38.02
N ASN A 12 14.58 36.51 -37.37
CA ASN A 12 14.81 36.56 -35.93
C ASN A 12 13.50 36.43 -35.12
N LYS A 13 12.39 36.96 -35.68
CA LYS A 13 11.06 36.89 -35.06
C LYS A 13 10.52 35.46 -35.03
N THR A 14 10.76 34.68 -36.09
CA THR A 14 10.34 33.28 -36.19
C THR A 14 11.16 32.37 -35.28
N LYS A 15 12.49 32.56 -35.20
CA LYS A 15 13.35 31.84 -34.24
C LYS A 15 12.93 32.10 -32.79
N LYS A 16 12.61 33.36 -32.43
CA LYS A 16 12.16 33.72 -31.08
C LYS A 16 10.83 33.06 -30.73
N ARG A 17 9.89 32.98 -31.69
CA ARG A 17 8.60 32.28 -31.54
C ARG A 17 8.75 30.77 -31.35
N ILE A 18 9.64 30.14 -32.11
CA ILE A 18 9.92 28.70 -31.99
C ILE A 18 10.54 28.39 -30.62
N PHE A 19 11.49 29.22 -30.17
CA PHE A 19 12.13 29.05 -28.86
C PHE A 19 11.14 29.21 -27.69
N THR A 20 10.22 30.18 -27.77
CA THR A 20 9.17 30.36 -26.76
C THR A 20 8.19 29.19 -26.71
N LEU A 21 7.83 28.62 -27.86
CA LEU A 21 6.94 27.45 -27.91
C LEU A 21 7.63 26.19 -27.34
N ALA A 22 8.90 25.98 -27.66
CA ALA A 22 9.67 24.85 -27.14
C ALA A 22 9.83 24.91 -25.60
N MET A 23 10.09 26.10 -25.05
CA MET A 23 10.15 26.30 -23.60
C MET A 23 8.80 26.09 -22.91
N ALA A 24 7.70 26.59 -23.50
CA ALA A 24 6.37 26.36 -22.97
C ALA A 24 6.02 24.85 -22.91
N VAL A 25 6.33 24.10 -23.97
CA VAL A 25 6.12 22.65 -24.00
C VAL A 25 6.98 21.94 -22.95
N PHE A 26 8.24 22.32 -22.80
CA PHE A 26 9.12 21.73 -21.80
C PHE A 26 8.61 21.96 -20.37
N ILE A 27 8.17 23.18 -20.06
CA ILE A 27 7.57 23.52 -18.76
C ILE A 27 6.31 22.68 -18.53
N CYS A 28 5.43 22.55 -19.51
CA CYS A 28 4.24 21.71 -19.39
C CYS A 28 4.58 20.24 -19.11
N VAL A 29 5.61 19.68 -19.76
CA VAL A 29 6.04 18.30 -19.52
C VAL A 29 6.62 18.13 -18.12
N VAL A 30 7.44 19.06 -17.65
CA VAL A 30 8.01 19.02 -16.29
C VAL A 30 6.91 19.14 -15.24
N VAL A 31 5.97 20.06 -15.41
CA VAL A 31 4.82 20.23 -14.49
C VAL A 31 3.94 18.98 -14.48
N ALA A 32 3.65 18.38 -15.65
CA ALA A 32 2.90 17.13 -15.72
C ALA A 32 3.66 15.97 -15.05
N GLY A 33 4.98 15.87 -15.25
CA GLY A 33 5.82 14.87 -14.60
C GLY A 33 5.84 15.01 -13.08
N VAL A 34 5.99 16.22 -12.57
CA VAL A 34 5.93 16.52 -11.13
C VAL A 34 4.53 16.21 -10.58
N TYR A 35 3.47 16.67 -11.24
CA TYR A 35 2.09 16.40 -10.82
C TYR A 35 1.77 14.90 -10.75
N VAL A 36 2.25 14.11 -11.71
CA VAL A 36 2.14 12.65 -11.71
C VAL A 36 3.03 12.00 -10.64
N GLY A 37 4.18 12.59 -10.30
CA GLY A 37 5.06 12.09 -9.25
C GLY A 37 4.62 12.43 -7.82
N THR A 38 3.93 13.56 -7.64
CA THR A 38 3.54 14.06 -6.30
C THR A 38 2.07 13.87 -5.97
N LYS A 39 1.27 13.27 -6.86
CA LYS A 39 -0.15 13.00 -6.57
C LYS A 39 -0.25 12.14 -5.31
N PRO A 40 -0.86 12.66 -4.22
CA PRO A 40 -1.04 11.88 -3.01
C PRO A 40 -1.94 10.70 -3.33
N SER A 41 -1.48 9.48 -3.05
CA SER A 41 -2.36 8.32 -3.00
C SER A 41 -3.41 8.60 -1.93
N VAL A 42 -4.63 8.90 -2.37
CA VAL A 42 -5.79 8.96 -1.48
C VAL A 42 -5.83 7.62 -0.77
N LYS A 43 -5.69 7.60 0.57
CA LYS A 43 -5.99 6.41 1.37
C LYS A 43 -7.47 6.12 1.19
N VAL A 44 -7.81 5.36 0.14
CA VAL A 44 -9.16 4.89 -0.10
C VAL A 44 -9.46 3.95 1.04
N GLN A 45 -10.33 4.40 1.96
CA GLN A 45 -10.89 3.51 2.96
C GLN A 45 -11.54 2.34 2.21
N PRO A 46 -11.28 1.07 2.57
CA PRO A 46 -11.78 -0.06 1.80
C PRO A 46 -13.29 0.05 1.58
N VAL A 47 -13.68 -0.11 0.32
CA VAL A 47 -15.08 0.00 -0.16
C VAL A 47 -15.99 -1.05 0.48
N ALA A 48 -15.43 -2.10 1.07
CA ALA A 48 -16.15 -3.03 1.90
C ALA A 48 -16.02 -2.61 3.37
N PRO A 49 -17.02 -1.93 3.97
CA PRO A 49 -17.09 -1.90 5.41
C PRO A 49 -17.27 -3.36 5.84
N ALA A 50 -16.29 -3.92 6.55
CA ALA A 50 -16.52 -5.10 7.35
C ALA A 50 -17.53 -4.71 8.44
N THR A 51 -18.81 -4.77 8.10
CA THR A 51 -19.96 -4.35 8.93
C THR A 51 -20.27 -5.38 10.01
N GLY A 52 -19.59 -6.52 10.01
CA GLY A 52 -19.67 -7.54 11.06
C GLY A 52 -18.96 -7.13 12.35
N LEU A 53 -19.41 -7.74 13.45
CA LEU A 53 -18.67 -7.82 14.69
C LEU A 53 -17.40 -8.66 14.48
N LEU A 54 -16.37 -8.38 15.28
CA LEU A 54 -15.18 -9.20 15.32
C LEU A 54 -15.49 -10.58 15.93
N ILE A 55 -14.94 -11.62 15.34
CA ILE A 55 -14.86 -12.99 15.85
C ILE A 55 -13.92 -13.04 17.07
N GLU A 56 -12.81 -12.30 17.02
CA GLU A 56 -11.92 -12.10 18.16
C GLU A 56 -12.38 -10.90 18.99
N THR A 57 -12.72 -11.16 20.25
CA THR A 57 -13.26 -10.15 21.17
C THR A 57 -12.24 -9.71 22.21
N ARG A 58 -11.10 -10.40 22.33
CA ARG A 58 -10.02 -10.00 23.23
C ARG A 58 -9.32 -8.74 22.73
N PRO A 59 -8.79 -7.91 23.63
CA PRO A 59 -7.97 -6.78 23.23
C PRO A 59 -6.69 -7.25 22.55
N ILE A 60 -6.25 -6.47 21.57
CA ILE A 60 -4.94 -6.62 20.94
C ILE A 60 -3.90 -6.21 21.98
N LEU A 61 -2.81 -6.97 22.04
CA LEU A 61 -1.70 -6.63 22.92
C LEU A 61 -1.03 -5.34 22.42
N THR A 62 -0.79 -4.39 23.31
CA THR A 62 -0.17 -3.11 22.93
C THR A 62 1.20 -3.31 22.28
N ASP A 63 1.48 -2.54 21.25
CA ASP A 63 2.77 -2.47 20.56
C ASP A 63 3.89 -1.90 21.45
N ALA A 64 3.56 -1.15 22.49
CA ALA A 64 4.51 -0.50 23.39
C ALA A 64 5.46 -1.46 24.14
N VAL A 65 5.15 -2.76 24.18
CA VAL A 65 6.01 -3.79 24.79
C VAL A 65 6.98 -4.44 23.80
N PHE A 66 7.00 -3.98 22.56
CA PHE A 66 7.83 -4.50 21.47
C PHE A 66 8.67 -3.39 20.84
N THR A 67 9.57 -3.78 19.94
CA THR A 67 10.42 -2.86 19.17
C THR A 67 10.51 -3.29 17.71
N GLY A 68 10.87 -2.37 16.82
CA GLY A 68 11.11 -2.67 15.40
C GLY A 68 9.87 -3.21 14.69
N GLU A 69 10.08 -4.14 13.77
CA GLU A 69 9.03 -4.75 12.95
C GLU A 69 7.92 -5.39 13.80
N VAL A 70 8.26 -5.95 14.97
CA VAL A 70 7.25 -6.54 15.84
C VAL A 70 6.31 -5.47 16.39
N ALA A 71 6.83 -4.35 16.88
CA ALA A 71 5.97 -3.24 17.34
C ALA A 71 5.06 -2.75 16.20
N GLU A 72 5.63 -2.63 15.00
CA GLU A 72 4.87 -2.24 13.82
C GLU A 72 3.73 -3.22 13.49
N ALA A 73 3.98 -4.52 13.55
CA ALA A 73 2.96 -5.54 13.28
C ALA A 73 1.78 -5.47 14.29
N TYR A 74 2.06 -5.25 15.58
CA TYR A 74 0.99 -5.08 16.58
C TYR A 74 0.23 -3.76 16.40
N ARG A 75 0.92 -2.68 16.03
CA ARG A 75 0.30 -1.41 15.67
C ARG A 75 -0.64 -1.57 14.47
N ILE A 76 -0.19 -2.25 13.42
CA ILE A 76 -1.00 -2.57 12.24
C ILE A 76 -2.21 -3.41 12.64
N ALA A 77 -2.03 -4.41 13.49
CA ALA A 77 -3.14 -5.25 13.94
C ALA A 77 -4.24 -4.42 14.64
N ALA A 78 -3.84 -3.39 15.40
CA ALA A 78 -4.78 -2.44 16.01
C ALA A 78 -5.40 -1.46 15.00
N GLU A 79 -4.69 -1.14 13.90
CA GLU A 79 -5.17 -0.24 12.84
C GLU A 79 -6.22 -0.90 11.94
N ILE A 80 -6.01 -2.17 11.56
CA ILE A 80 -6.87 -2.91 10.63
C ILE A 80 -7.45 -4.22 11.22
N PRO A 81 -8.05 -4.20 12.42
CA PRO A 81 -8.44 -5.42 13.14
C PRO A 81 -9.44 -6.25 12.34
N LYS A 82 -10.41 -5.61 11.68
CA LYS A 82 -11.43 -6.30 10.88
C LYS A 82 -10.86 -7.06 9.68
N VAL A 83 -9.79 -6.51 9.07
CA VAL A 83 -9.11 -7.19 7.95
C VAL A 83 -8.44 -8.44 8.49
N LEU A 84 -7.62 -8.31 9.55
CA LEU A 84 -6.91 -9.45 10.12
C LEU A 84 -7.83 -10.51 10.74
N ASP A 85 -9.01 -10.10 11.22
CA ASP A 85 -9.98 -11.04 11.77
C ASP A 85 -10.75 -11.80 10.69
N SER A 86 -10.69 -11.34 9.44
CA SER A 86 -11.21 -12.06 8.27
C SER A 86 -10.19 -13.03 7.67
N LEU A 87 -8.92 -12.97 8.10
CA LEU A 87 -7.83 -13.77 7.55
C LEU A 87 -7.57 -15.02 8.40
N PHE A 88 -7.29 -16.13 7.71
CA PHE A 88 -6.73 -17.32 8.32
C PHE A 88 -5.23 -17.16 8.58
N CYS A 89 -4.70 -17.69 9.69
CA CYS A 89 -3.24 -17.76 9.90
C CYS A 89 -2.67 -19.07 9.34
N TYR A 90 -1.85 -18.98 8.29
CA TYR A 90 -1.16 -20.14 7.70
C TYR A 90 0.08 -20.59 8.47
N CYS A 91 0.30 -20.00 9.63
CA CYS A 91 1.07 -20.60 10.71
C CYS A 91 0.39 -21.87 11.28
N TYR A 92 -0.91 -22.05 11.04
CA TYR A 92 -1.73 -23.17 11.53
C TYR A 92 -1.84 -23.28 13.05
N CYS A 93 -1.56 -22.19 13.78
CA CYS A 93 -1.65 -22.15 15.25
C CYS A 93 -3.06 -22.45 15.79
N LYS A 94 -4.11 -22.32 14.96
CA LYS A 94 -5.49 -22.69 15.29
C LYS A 94 -5.62 -24.11 15.86
N LYS A 95 -4.76 -25.04 15.43
CA LYS A 95 -4.80 -26.45 15.89
C LYS A 95 -4.30 -26.65 17.32
N ASN A 96 -3.30 -25.87 17.74
CA ASN A 96 -2.53 -26.15 18.97
C ASN A 96 -2.61 -25.02 20.00
N HIS A 97 -3.04 -23.82 19.60
CA HIS A 97 -3.05 -22.61 20.44
C HIS A 97 -4.44 -21.99 20.62
N ASN A 98 -5.50 -22.66 20.15
CA ASN A 98 -6.89 -22.15 20.19
C ASN A 98 -7.05 -20.75 19.54
N HIS A 99 -6.26 -20.47 18.50
CA HIS A 99 -6.39 -19.24 17.72
C HIS A 99 -7.49 -19.37 16.66
N LYS A 100 -8.23 -18.30 16.39
CA LYS A 100 -9.38 -18.35 15.48
C LYS A 100 -9.04 -17.83 14.09
N THR A 101 -8.36 -16.69 14.07
CA THR A 101 -8.06 -15.81 12.93
C THR A 101 -6.63 -15.29 13.06
N LEU A 102 -6.11 -14.63 12.04
CA LEU A 102 -4.80 -13.96 12.12
C LEU A 102 -4.79 -12.91 13.25
N LEU A 103 -5.87 -12.15 13.42
CA LEU A 103 -6.00 -11.18 14.52
C LEU A 103 -5.78 -11.82 15.89
N THR A 104 -6.23 -13.07 16.08
CA THR A 104 -6.07 -13.78 17.35
C THR A 104 -4.60 -13.88 17.78
N CYS A 105 -3.67 -14.00 16.83
CA CYS A 105 -2.23 -14.11 17.09
C CYS A 105 -1.66 -12.86 17.78
N TYR A 106 -2.32 -11.71 17.61
CA TYR A 106 -1.92 -10.41 18.13
C TYR A 106 -2.61 -10.03 19.46
N THR A 107 -3.47 -10.90 19.99
CA THR A 107 -4.05 -10.74 21.34
C THR A 107 -3.09 -11.17 22.46
N ASN A 108 -1.96 -11.77 22.11
CA ASN A 108 -0.92 -12.24 23.01
C ASN A 108 0.45 -12.16 22.28
N LYS A 109 1.52 -12.69 22.89
CA LYS A 109 2.88 -12.63 22.34
C LYS A 109 3.17 -13.62 21.19
N HIS A 110 2.20 -14.39 20.70
CA HIS A 110 2.46 -15.37 19.64
C HIS A 110 2.91 -14.69 18.35
N GLY A 111 2.21 -13.64 17.90
CA GLY A 111 2.57 -12.89 16.68
C GLY A 111 4.02 -12.40 16.69
N SER A 112 4.53 -11.99 17.85
CA SER A 112 5.93 -11.55 18.01
C SER A 112 7.01 -12.61 17.77
N LYS A 113 6.64 -13.89 17.71
CA LYS A 113 7.57 -15.02 17.60
C LYS A 113 7.31 -15.89 16.37
N CYS A 114 6.48 -15.41 15.44
CA CYS A 114 6.09 -16.19 14.28
C CYS A 114 6.25 -15.37 13.00
N ASP A 115 7.28 -15.70 12.22
CA ASP A 115 7.58 -15.03 10.96
C ASP A 115 6.40 -15.07 9.99
N ILE A 116 5.59 -16.13 10.02
CA ILE A 116 4.41 -16.23 9.16
C ILE A 116 3.36 -15.21 9.58
N CYS A 117 3.07 -15.08 10.88
CA CYS A 117 2.13 -14.08 11.37
C CYS A 117 2.58 -12.67 10.99
N LEU A 118 3.88 -12.36 11.15
CA LEU A 118 4.45 -11.07 10.80
C LEU A 118 4.29 -10.78 9.31
N ASN A 119 4.71 -11.72 8.46
CA ASN A 119 4.63 -11.58 7.00
C ASN A 119 3.18 -11.46 6.50
N GLU A 120 2.24 -12.21 7.07
CA GLU A 120 0.82 -12.12 6.72
C GLU A 120 0.24 -10.74 7.04
N VAL A 121 0.57 -10.18 8.21
CA VAL A 121 0.09 -8.85 8.62
C VAL A 121 0.65 -7.74 7.76
N PHE A 122 1.96 -7.76 7.49
CA PHE A 122 2.55 -6.76 6.60
C PHE A 122 1.98 -6.83 5.20
N TYR A 123 1.83 -8.04 4.66
CA TYR A 123 1.25 -8.21 3.33
C TYR A 123 -0.23 -7.78 3.27
N ALA A 124 -1.03 -8.10 4.30
CA ALA A 124 -2.40 -7.64 4.38
C ALA A 124 -2.48 -6.11 4.47
N TYR A 125 -1.56 -5.47 5.20
CA TYR A 125 -1.49 -4.02 5.34
C TYR A 125 -1.06 -3.33 4.03
N ASP A 126 -0.12 -3.91 3.29
CA ASP A 126 0.26 -3.41 1.96
C ASP A 126 -0.94 -3.40 1.00
N LEU A 127 -1.72 -4.48 0.99
CA LEU A 127 -2.92 -4.59 0.15
C LEU A 127 -4.01 -3.61 0.62
N TYR A 128 -4.19 -3.48 1.93
CA TYR A 128 -5.11 -2.49 2.51
C TYR A 128 -4.75 -1.06 2.08
N ASN A 129 -3.47 -0.68 2.15
CA ASN A 129 -3.00 0.64 1.72
C ASN A 129 -3.08 0.86 0.20
N GLN A 130 -3.10 -0.21 -0.60
CA GLN A 130 -3.40 -0.16 -2.03
C GLN A 130 -4.90 0.03 -2.34
N GLY A 131 -5.77 0.07 -1.31
CA GLY A 131 -7.21 0.24 -1.47
C GLY A 131 -7.94 -1.02 -1.92
N LYS A 132 -7.34 -2.21 -1.72
CA LYS A 132 -7.97 -3.49 -2.04
C LYS A 132 -9.20 -3.75 -1.17
N THR A 133 -10.21 -4.41 -1.74
CA THR A 133 -11.38 -4.85 -0.97
C THR A 133 -11.02 -5.98 -0.02
N LEU A 134 -11.86 -6.21 1.00
CA LEU A 134 -11.64 -7.31 1.95
C LEU A 134 -11.49 -8.67 1.23
N ASP A 135 -12.37 -8.96 0.27
CA ASP A 135 -12.35 -10.20 -0.49
C ASP A 135 -11.07 -10.34 -1.32
N GLU A 136 -10.62 -9.26 -1.96
CA GLU A 136 -9.33 -9.25 -2.67
C GLU A 136 -8.15 -9.52 -1.74
N ILE A 137 -8.16 -8.96 -0.52
CA ILE A 137 -7.12 -9.20 0.47
C ILE A 137 -7.13 -10.66 0.91
N VAL A 138 -8.29 -11.22 1.25
CA VAL A 138 -8.44 -12.64 1.64
C VAL A 138 -7.89 -13.55 0.54
N ILE A 139 -8.36 -13.38 -0.70
CA ILE A 139 -7.91 -14.19 -1.85
C ILE A 139 -6.39 -14.06 -2.05
N ALA A 140 -5.84 -12.85 -1.94
CA ALA A 140 -4.41 -12.62 -2.15
C ALA A 140 -3.54 -13.23 -1.04
N VAL A 141 -3.97 -13.13 0.22
CA VAL A 141 -3.29 -13.74 1.37
C VAL A 141 -3.36 -15.26 1.26
N ASP A 142 -4.54 -15.82 1.01
CA ASP A 142 -4.75 -17.26 0.84
C ASP A 142 -3.85 -17.82 -0.25
N LYS A 143 -3.82 -17.16 -1.42
CA LYS A 143 -2.96 -17.57 -2.54
C LYS A 143 -1.46 -17.51 -2.19
N LYS A 144 -1.02 -16.53 -1.40
CA LYS A 144 0.39 -16.32 -1.09
C LYS A 144 0.90 -17.25 0.00
N PHE A 145 0.09 -17.50 1.04
CA PHE A 145 0.53 -18.19 2.25
C PHE A 145 0.01 -19.61 2.39
N TYR A 146 -1.00 -20.01 1.59
CA TYR A 146 -1.47 -21.39 1.59
C TYR A 146 -0.34 -22.37 1.30
N ARG A 147 -0.18 -23.33 2.21
CA ARG A 147 0.76 -24.44 2.07
C ARG A 147 0.20 -25.65 2.81
N PRO A 148 0.19 -26.85 2.22
CA PRO A 148 -0.35 -28.04 2.89
C PRO A 148 0.29 -28.21 4.27
N PHE A 149 -0.55 -28.34 5.31
CA PHE A 149 -0.06 -28.52 6.67
C PHE A 149 0.72 -29.83 6.78
N ARG A 150 2.03 -29.74 7.00
CA ARG A 150 2.89 -30.91 7.24
C ARG A 150 3.04 -31.10 8.75
N ARG A 151 2.64 -32.26 9.26
CA ARG A 151 3.07 -32.72 10.59
C ARG A 151 4.49 -33.25 10.42
N THR A 152 5.47 -32.47 10.85
CA THR A 152 6.80 -33.00 11.21
C THR A 152 6.73 -33.50 12.64
#